data_AF-A0A3M1W5X2-F1
#
_entry.id   AF-A0A3M1W5X2-F1
#
_cell.length_a   1.000
_cell.length_b   1.000
_cell.length_c   1.000
_cell.angle_alpha   90.00
_cell.angle_beta   90.00
_cell.angle_gamma   90.00
#
_symmetry.space_group_name_H-M   'P 1'
#
loop_
_entity.id
_entity.type
_entity.pdbx_description
1 polymer ?
#
loop_
_entity_poly.entity_id
_entity_poly.type
_entity_poly.pdbx_seq_one_letter_code
_entity_poly.pdbx_strand_id
1 'polypeptide(L)'
;MPEGRSALFYVMIGCLSVLLLGATCVGGCIVLTVRFARQVERTQVNPDARTAKALEILGAERLPEGYRAVAALEIPFFARMAIISTGEAGDESRPELGDRGLIYLDLIHMGGNEEDLRDFFEGRTDDPEALRRGGVHIDVQEIIRRGVIRAGGAEILYVAERGSISTQGHRASGVTAVCLVQCPQDHRRRVAMWYASESEASGKDGLEGTPADEEALVAFLNRFRFCGQR
;
A
#
# COMPACT_ATOMS: atom_id res chain seq x y z
N MET A 1 -42.88 -53.74 5.92
CA MET A 1 -41.42 -53.88 5.86
C MET A 1 -40.90 -52.68 5.10
N PRO A 2 -40.09 -51.78 5.70
CA PRO A 2 -39.62 -50.61 4.99
C PRO A 2 -38.64 -51.05 3.90
N GLU A 3 -38.94 -50.73 2.65
CA GLU A 3 -38.04 -50.93 1.51
C GLU A 3 -36.70 -50.25 1.80
N GLY A 4 -35.65 -51.05 1.97
CA GLY A 4 -34.32 -50.56 2.26
C GLY A 4 -33.83 -49.70 1.11
N ARG A 5 -33.76 -48.38 1.31
CA ARG A 5 -33.16 -47.45 0.35
C ARG A 5 -31.76 -47.94 0.00
N SER A 6 -31.50 -48.14 -1.29
CA SER A 6 -30.23 -48.71 -1.75
C SER A 6 -29.07 -47.76 -1.41
N ALA A 7 -27.92 -48.32 -1.04
CA ALA A 7 -26.71 -47.55 -0.70
C ALA A 7 -26.30 -46.57 -1.82
N LEU A 8 -26.62 -46.90 -3.09
CA LEU A 8 -26.41 -46.04 -4.25
C LEU A 8 -27.13 -44.69 -4.15
N PHE A 9 -28.30 -44.64 -3.51
CA PHE A 9 -29.05 -43.39 -3.34
C PHE A 9 -28.28 -42.37 -2.51
N TYR A 10 -27.64 -42.81 -1.41
CA TYR A 10 -26.83 -41.93 -0.57
C TYR A 10 -25.56 -41.45 -1.27
N VAL A 11 -24.92 -42.30 -2.07
CA VAL A 11 -23.75 -41.92 -2.87
C VAL A 11 -24.11 -40.85 -3.91
N MET A 12 -25.27 -40.99 -4.57
CA MET A 12 -25.75 -40.00 -5.54
C MET A 12 -26.07 -38.64 -4.90
N ILE A 13 -26.71 -38.64 -3.71
CA ILE A 13 -26.96 -37.41 -2.96
C ILE A 13 -25.65 -36.74 -2.55
N GLY A 14 -24.67 -37.51 -2.08
CA GLY A 14 -23.35 -36.99 -1.71
C GLY A 14 -22.64 -36.33 -2.88
N CYS A 15 -22.59 -37.01 -4.03
CA CYS A 15 -21.94 -36.49 -5.24
C CYS A 15 -22.64 -35.22 -5.76
N LEU A 16 -23.98 -35.23 -5.80
CA LEU A 16 -24.76 -34.06 -6.22
C LEU A 16 -24.53 -32.87 -5.28
N SER A 17 -24.46 -33.10 -3.97
CA SER A 17 -24.22 -32.04 -2.98
C SER A 17 -22.85 -31.41 -3.15
N VAL A 18 -21.80 -32.21 -3.38
CA VAL A 18 -20.44 -31.70 -3.61
C VAL A 18 -20.35 -30.92 -4.93
N LEU A 19 -20.97 -31.42 -6.01
CA LEU A 19 -20.99 -30.71 -7.29
C LEU A 19 -21.73 -29.36 -7.17
N LEU A 20 -22.86 -29.33 -6.47
CA LEU A 20 -23.65 -28.12 -6.30
C LEU A 20 -22.94 -27.10 -5.41
N LEU A 21 -22.26 -27.56 -4.35
CA LEU A 21 -21.42 -26.70 -3.51
C LEU A 21 -20.23 -26.14 -4.29
N GLY A 22 -19.54 -26.98 -5.07
CA GLY A 22 -18.45 -26.55 -5.96
C GLY A 22 -18.90 -25.51 -6.97
N ALA A 23 -20.03 -25.75 -7.65
CA ALA A 23 -20.60 -24.81 -8.62
C ALA A 23 -20.99 -23.48 -7.96
N THR A 24 -21.54 -23.51 -6.74
CA THR A 24 -21.91 -22.32 -5.99
C THR A 24 -20.68 -21.51 -5.57
N CYS A 25 -19.63 -22.17 -5.08
CA CYS A 25 -18.36 -21.52 -4.76
C CYS A 25 -17.75 -20.85 -5.99
N VAL A 26 -17.64 -21.57 -7.12
CA VAL A 26 -17.07 -21.02 -8.36
C VAL A 26 -17.92 -19.86 -8.88
N GLY A 27 -19.25 -20.01 -8.92
CA GLY A 27 -20.17 -18.96 -9.34
C GLY A 27 -20.06 -17.72 -8.45
N GLY A 28 -19.98 -17.91 -7.13
CA GLY A 28 -19.76 -16.83 -6.16
C GLY A 28 -18.43 -16.10 -6.41
N CYS A 29 -17.33 -16.82 -6.60
CA CYS A 29 -16.03 -16.23 -6.92
C CYS A 29 -16.09 -15.40 -8.21
N ILE A 30 -16.70 -15.90 -9.28
CA ILE A 30 -16.81 -15.18 -10.56
C ILE A 30 -17.59 -13.86 -10.38
N VAL A 31 -18.74 -13.91 -9.70
CA VAL A 31 -19.57 -12.72 -9.46
C VAL A 31 -18.83 -11.67 -8.62
N LEU A 32 -18.10 -12.12 -7.59
CA LEU A 32 -17.29 -11.23 -6.76
C LEU A 32 -16.17 -10.56 -7.56
N THR A 33 -15.43 -11.33 -8.37
CA THR A 33 -14.35 -10.79 -9.21
C THR A 33 -14.88 -9.78 -10.24
N VAL A 34 -16.01 -10.06 -10.88
CA VAL A 34 -16.62 -9.12 -11.85
C VAL A 34 -17.12 -7.84 -11.15
N ARG A 35 -17.73 -7.96 -9.96
CA ARG A 35 -18.14 -6.78 -9.19
C ARG A 35 -16.94 -5.95 -8.75
N PHE A 36 -15.89 -6.60 -8.29
CA PHE A 36 -14.64 -5.95 -7.92
C PHE A 36 -14.01 -5.22 -9.10
N ALA A 37 -13.88 -5.89 -10.25
CA ALA A 37 -13.33 -5.28 -11.47
C ALA A 37 -14.08 -4.00 -11.87
N ARG A 38 -15.43 -4.05 -11.86
CA ARG A 38 -16.25 -2.86 -12.15
C ARG A 38 -16.11 -1.75 -11.11
N GLN A 39 -15.88 -2.10 -9.84
CA GLN A 39 -15.65 -1.11 -8.79
C GLN A 39 -14.29 -0.43 -8.96
N VAL A 40 -13.25 -1.21 -9.30
CA VAL A 40 -11.92 -0.70 -9.61
C VAL A 40 -11.97 0.22 -10.82
N GLU A 41 -12.60 -0.21 -11.92
CA GLU A 41 -12.78 0.58 -13.14
C GLU A 41 -13.45 1.93 -12.83
N ARG A 42 -14.55 1.95 -12.08
CA ARG A 42 -15.22 3.20 -11.71
C ARG A 42 -14.36 4.13 -10.86
N THR A 43 -13.57 3.56 -9.96
CA THR A 43 -12.70 4.33 -9.05
C THR A 43 -11.45 4.85 -9.76
N GLN A 44 -10.95 4.11 -10.76
CA GLN A 44 -9.82 4.51 -11.59
C GLN A 44 -10.20 5.60 -12.59
N VAL A 45 -11.34 5.45 -13.27
CA VAL A 45 -11.80 6.40 -14.31
C VAL A 45 -12.28 7.72 -13.72
N ASN A 46 -12.93 7.71 -12.55
CA ASN A 46 -13.46 8.93 -11.94
C ASN A 46 -12.46 9.55 -10.94
N PRO A 47 -11.88 10.74 -11.23
CA PRO A 47 -10.88 11.36 -10.36
C PRO A 47 -11.41 11.74 -8.98
N ASP A 48 -12.69 12.11 -8.86
CA ASP A 48 -13.31 12.46 -7.58
C ASP A 48 -13.51 11.22 -6.71
N ALA A 49 -13.96 10.11 -7.32
CA ALA A 49 -14.10 8.83 -6.62
C ALA A 49 -12.74 8.31 -6.15
N ARG A 50 -11.70 8.46 -6.99
CA ARG A 50 -10.33 8.11 -6.65
C ARG A 50 -9.79 8.92 -5.48
N THR A 51 -10.03 10.23 -5.49
CA THR A 51 -9.61 11.14 -4.43
C THR A 51 -10.33 10.84 -3.13
N ALA A 52 -11.65 10.64 -3.17
CA ALA A 52 -12.42 10.24 -1.99
C ALA A 52 -11.90 8.92 -1.38
N LYS A 53 -11.61 7.92 -2.23
CA LYS A 53 -11.09 6.64 -1.74
C LYS A 53 -9.66 6.75 -1.19
N ALA A 54 -8.80 7.56 -1.81
CA ALA A 54 -7.46 7.82 -1.28
C ALA A 54 -7.51 8.49 0.10
N LEU A 55 -8.38 9.49 0.27
CA LEU A 55 -8.61 10.16 1.56
C LEU A 55 -9.13 9.20 2.63
N GLU A 56 -10.07 8.33 2.27
CA GLU A 56 -10.57 7.26 3.13
C GLU A 56 -9.45 6.30 3.54
N ILE A 57 -8.60 5.84 2.62
CA ILE A 57 -7.51 4.91 2.95
C ILE A 57 -6.44 5.56 3.82
N LEU A 58 -6.11 6.84 3.57
CA LEU A 58 -5.09 7.60 4.30
C LEU A 58 -5.61 8.20 5.61
N GLY A 59 -6.92 8.16 5.86
CA GLY A 59 -7.52 8.78 7.02
C GLY A 59 -7.38 10.30 7.08
N ALA A 60 -7.43 10.96 5.93
CA ALA A 60 -7.26 12.39 5.81
C ALA A 60 -8.56 13.09 5.38
N GLU A 61 -8.73 14.34 5.81
CA GLU A 61 -9.85 15.18 5.38
C GLU A 61 -9.59 15.82 4.00
N ARG A 62 -8.31 16.10 3.70
CA ARG A 62 -7.87 16.70 2.44
C ARG A 62 -6.46 16.26 2.09
N LEU A 63 -6.17 16.21 0.79
CA LEU A 63 -4.82 15.92 0.32
C LEU A 63 -3.91 17.12 0.57
N PRO A 64 -2.58 16.90 0.68
CA PRO A 64 -1.63 17.99 0.68
C PRO A 64 -1.76 18.87 -0.58
N GLU A 65 -1.48 20.16 -0.45
CA GLU A 65 -1.53 21.09 -1.59
C GLU A 65 -0.63 20.61 -2.73
N GLY A 66 -1.14 20.69 -3.96
CA GLY A 66 -0.45 20.18 -5.16
C GLY A 66 -0.54 18.66 -5.36
N TYR A 67 -0.94 17.88 -4.37
CA TYR A 67 -1.09 16.44 -4.51
C TYR A 67 -2.47 16.06 -5.06
N ARG A 68 -2.49 15.05 -5.91
CA ARG A 68 -3.69 14.45 -6.49
C ARG A 68 -3.65 12.95 -6.27
N ALA A 69 -4.82 12.32 -6.15
CA ALA A 69 -4.90 10.86 -6.12
C ALA A 69 -4.61 10.29 -7.51
N VAL A 70 -3.57 9.47 -7.59
CA VAL A 70 -3.17 8.74 -8.79
C VAL A 70 -3.85 7.37 -8.82
N ALA A 71 -3.87 6.68 -7.69
CA ALA A 71 -4.53 5.39 -7.55
C ALA A 71 -5.06 5.21 -6.12
N ALA A 72 -6.19 4.55 -5.98
CA ALA A 72 -6.73 4.13 -4.69
C ALA A 72 -7.43 2.79 -4.88
N LEU A 73 -7.00 1.79 -4.13
CA LEU A 73 -7.50 0.43 -4.23
C LEU A 73 -7.67 -0.16 -2.84
N GLU A 74 -8.79 -0.82 -2.63
CA GLU A 74 -9.03 -1.62 -1.43
C GLU A 74 -9.50 -3.00 -1.87
N ILE A 75 -8.77 -4.01 -1.43
CA ILE A 75 -9.18 -5.41 -1.49
C ILE A 75 -9.70 -5.76 -0.10
N PRO A 76 -11.02 -5.94 0.07
CA PRO A 76 -11.64 -6.16 1.37
C PRO A 76 -10.91 -7.23 2.17
N PHE A 77 -10.68 -6.95 3.45
CA PHE A 77 -9.87 -7.75 4.36
C PHE A 77 -8.38 -7.74 4.02
N PHE A 78 -7.96 -8.02 2.78
CA PHE A 78 -6.57 -8.29 2.44
C PHE A 78 -5.63 -7.08 2.41
N ALA A 79 -5.99 -6.03 1.66
CA ALA A 79 -5.05 -4.96 1.32
C ALA A 79 -5.74 -3.61 1.08
N ARG A 80 -5.10 -2.52 1.47
CA ARG A 80 -5.46 -1.15 1.06
C ARG A 80 -4.23 -0.48 0.48
N MET A 81 -4.42 0.29 -0.59
CA MET A 81 -3.37 1.01 -1.27
C MET A 81 -3.87 2.39 -1.67
N ALA A 82 -3.07 3.41 -1.40
CA ALA A 82 -3.29 4.76 -1.89
C ALA A 82 -1.99 5.31 -2.47
N ILE A 83 -2.07 5.89 -3.66
CA ILE A 83 -0.97 6.57 -4.33
C ILE A 83 -1.42 7.99 -4.62
N ILE A 84 -0.71 8.97 -4.06
CA ILE A 84 -0.92 10.38 -4.32
C ILE A 84 0.37 10.97 -4.90
N SER A 85 0.27 11.86 -5.88
CA SER A 85 1.42 12.50 -6.51
C SER A 85 1.09 13.91 -6.97
N THR A 86 2.13 14.70 -7.20
CA THR A 86 2.07 16.01 -7.85
C THR A 86 1.96 15.91 -9.38
N GLY A 87 2.23 14.73 -9.94
CA GLY A 87 2.12 14.47 -11.38
C GLY A 87 0.68 14.45 -11.87
N GLU A 88 0.51 14.54 -13.19
CA GLU A 88 -0.79 14.38 -13.80
C GLU A 88 -1.24 12.91 -13.71
N ALA A 89 -2.53 12.69 -13.56
CA ALA A 89 -3.08 11.37 -13.78
C ALA A 89 -2.93 11.08 -15.28
N GLY A 90 -1.87 10.36 -15.64
CA GLY A 90 -1.64 9.90 -17.01
C GLY A 90 -2.82 9.08 -17.53
N ASP A 91 -2.79 8.73 -18.82
CA ASP A 91 -3.77 7.81 -19.40
C ASP A 91 -3.84 6.50 -18.58
N GLU A 92 -4.99 5.81 -18.56
CA GLU A 92 -5.29 4.64 -17.70
C GLU A 92 -4.20 3.56 -17.71
N SER A 93 -3.40 3.53 -18.77
CA SER A 93 -2.34 2.56 -18.99
C SER A 93 -1.00 2.90 -18.30
N ARG A 94 -0.73 4.17 -17.97
CA ARG A 94 0.55 4.64 -17.40
C ARG A 94 0.39 5.92 -16.56
N PRO A 95 0.09 5.82 -15.26
CA PRO A 95 0.11 7.00 -14.40
C PRO A 95 1.52 7.58 -14.32
N GLU A 96 1.66 8.87 -14.65
CA GLU A 96 2.92 9.59 -14.49
C GLU A 96 3.13 9.93 -13.01
N LEU A 97 4.15 9.32 -12.42
CA LEU A 97 4.63 9.75 -11.11
C LEU A 97 5.32 11.10 -11.31
N GLY A 98 4.77 12.16 -10.72
CA GLY A 98 5.40 13.49 -10.74
C GLY A 98 6.61 13.55 -9.82
N ASP A 99 7.14 14.76 -9.64
CA ASP A 99 8.35 15.02 -8.86
C ASP A 99 8.23 14.62 -7.39
N ARG A 100 7.01 14.67 -6.83
CA ARG A 100 6.73 14.24 -5.46
C ARG A 100 5.54 13.30 -5.40
N GLY A 101 5.58 12.35 -4.47
CA GLY A 101 4.44 11.47 -4.24
C GLY A 101 4.54 10.66 -2.95
N LEU A 102 3.42 10.07 -2.56
CA LEU A 102 3.32 9.13 -1.45
C LEU A 102 2.64 7.86 -1.95
N ILE A 103 3.28 6.74 -1.71
CA ILE A 103 2.71 5.41 -1.87
C ILE A 103 2.44 4.85 -0.48
N TYR A 104 1.19 4.49 -0.20
CA TYR A 104 0.79 3.87 1.06
C TYR A 104 0.23 2.47 0.80
N LEU A 105 0.69 1.52 1.59
CA LEU A 105 0.29 0.12 1.55
C LEU A 105 -0.08 -0.34 2.96
N ASP A 106 -1.23 -0.97 3.08
CA ASP A 106 -1.72 -1.58 4.31
C ASP A 106 -2.18 -3.01 4.03
N LEU A 107 -1.41 -3.98 4.50
CA LEU A 107 -1.53 -5.40 4.19
C LEU A 107 -1.87 -6.21 5.46
N ILE A 108 -2.71 -7.24 5.32
CA ILE A 108 -2.79 -8.27 6.37
C ILE A 108 -1.41 -8.89 6.55
N HIS A 109 -0.99 -9.03 7.81
CA HIS A 109 0.17 -9.85 8.15
C HIS A 109 -0.14 -11.34 7.89
N MET A 110 0.44 -11.91 6.83
CA MET A 110 0.29 -13.33 6.47
C MET A 110 1.60 -14.10 6.61
N GLY A 111 2.25 -14.02 7.78
CA GLY A 111 3.46 -14.80 8.09
C GLY A 111 4.66 -14.45 7.20
N GLY A 112 5.67 -13.80 7.77
CA GLY A 112 6.92 -13.49 7.05
C GLY A 112 7.87 -12.65 7.89
N ASN A 113 9.01 -12.29 7.30
CA ASN A 113 10.15 -11.58 7.88
C ASN A 113 9.86 -10.14 8.34
N GLU A 114 8.93 -10.00 9.28
CA GLU A 114 8.72 -8.74 9.98
C GLU A 114 9.95 -8.36 10.82
N GLU A 115 10.65 -9.36 11.35
CA GLU A 115 11.91 -9.15 12.06
C GLU A 115 12.96 -8.56 11.11
N ASP A 116 13.24 -9.14 9.95
CA ASP A 116 14.20 -8.55 9.00
C ASP A 116 13.81 -7.15 8.54
N LEU A 117 12.51 -6.92 8.30
CA LEU A 117 12.03 -5.59 7.91
C LEU A 117 12.29 -4.59 9.05
N ARG A 118 11.91 -4.95 10.28
CA ARG A 118 12.15 -4.13 11.47
C ARG A 118 13.63 -3.90 11.71
N ASP A 119 14.45 -4.94 11.58
CA ASP A 119 15.91 -4.89 11.71
C ASP A 119 16.53 -3.94 10.69
N PHE A 120 16.00 -3.88 9.46
CA PHE A 120 16.44 -2.90 8.45
C PHE A 120 16.13 -1.46 8.89
N PHE A 121 14.92 -1.22 9.41
CA PHE A 121 14.52 0.10 9.93
C PHE A 121 15.31 0.50 11.18
N GLU A 122 15.63 -0.45 12.05
CA GLU A 122 16.42 -0.24 13.27
C GLU A 122 17.94 -0.18 12.99
N GLY A 123 18.37 -0.42 11.74
CA GLY A 123 19.78 -0.38 11.36
C GLY A 123 20.59 -1.59 11.83
N ARG A 124 19.94 -2.70 12.18
CA ARG A 124 20.60 -3.98 12.47
C ARG A 124 21.04 -4.71 11.19
N THR A 125 20.44 -4.36 10.05
CA THR A 125 20.88 -4.77 8.71
C THR A 125 20.75 -3.61 7.71
N ASP A 126 21.64 -3.56 6.72
CA ASP A 126 21.55 -2.66 5.57
C ASP A 126 21.12 -3.40 4.29
N ASP A 127 20.72 -4.68 4.40
CA ASP A 127 20.33 -5.51 3.26
C ASP A 127 18.98 -5.07 2.66
N PRO A 128 18.96 -4.50 1.44
CA PRO A 128 17.72 -4.05 0.79
C PRO A 128 16.79 -5.22 0.43
N GLU A 129 17.26 -6.48 0.45
CA GLU A 129 16.39 -7.64 0.28
C GLU A 129 15.37 -7.80 1.43
N ALA A 130 15.61 -7.17 2.60
CA ALA A 130 14.62 -7.08 3.66
C ALA A 130 13.36 -6.29 3.21
N LEU A 131 13.55 -5.17 2.51
CA LEU A 131 12.45 -4.38 1.93
C LEU A 131 11.73 -5.16 0.82
N ARG A 132 12.48 -5.80 -0.07
CA ARG A 132 11.92 -6.57 -1.21
C ARG A 132 11.08 -7.75 -0.74
N ARG A 133 11.55 -8.51 0.25
CA ARG A 133 10.76 -9.58 0.89
C ARG A 133 9.53 -9.03 1.62
N GLY A 134 9.59 -7.78 2.07
CA GLY A 134 8.46 -7.03 2.61
C GLY A 134 7.45 -6.52 1.56
N GLY A 135 7.69 -6.74 0.26
CA GLY A 135 6.86 -6.26 -0.85
C GLY A 135 7.21 -4.84 -1.33
N VAL A 136 8.36 -4.31 -0.92
CA VAL A 136 8.81 -2.94 -1.24
C VAL A 136 10.01 -3.03 -2.18
N HIS A 137 9.83 -2.69 -3.45
CA HIS A 137 10.87 -2.74 -4.47
C HIS A 137 11.51 -1.36 -4.67
N ILE A 138 12.61 -1.09 -3.97
CA ILE A 138 13.41 0.12 -4.14
C ILE A 138 14.85 -0.25 -4.47
N ASP A 139 15.50 0.58 -5.27
CA ASP A 139 16.92 0.51 -5.55
C ASP A 139 17.66 1.53 -4.67
N VAL A 140 18.15 1.04 -3.53
CA VAL A 140 18.83 1.83 -2.51
C VAL A 140 20.28 2.08 -2.95
N GLN A 141 20.65 3.34 -3.13
CA GLN A 141 22.05 3.71 -3.43
C GLN A 141 22.79 4.12 -2.16
N GLU A 142 22.17 4.96 -1.33
CA GLU A 142 22.77 5.51 -0.12
C GLU A 142 21.69 5.74 0.94
N ILE A 143 21.91 5.25 2.16
CA ILE A 143 21.07 5.60 3.29
C ILE A 143 21.55 6.91 3.90
N ILE A 144 20.68 7.92 3.87
CA ILE A 144 20.96 9.27 4.37
C ILE A 144 20.69 9.33 5.88
N ARG A 145 19.57 8.75 6.33
CA ARG A 145 19.11 8.83 7.72
C ARG A 145 18.22 7.66 8.10
N ARG A 146 18.22 7.34 9.39
CA ARG A 146 17.23 6.48 10.04
C ARG A 146 16.72 7.14 11.29
N GLY A 147 15.51 6.81 11.70
CA GLY A 147 15.00 7.27 12.97
C GLY A 147 13.60 6.77 13.30
N VAL A 148 13.10 7.30 14.41
CA VAL A 148 11.74 7.06 14.88
C VAL A 148 11.09 8.42 15.07
N ILE A 149 9.96 8.64 14.40
CA ILE A 149 9.16 9.85 14.54
C ILE A 149 7.77 9.51 15.06
N ARG A 150 7.09 10.52 15.59
CA ARG A 150 5.65 10.44 15.92
C ARG A 150 4.88 11.35 14.99
N ALA A 151 4.05 10.76 14.14
CA ALA A 151 3.19 11.49 13.23
C ALA A 151 1.86 10.76 13.01
N GLY A 152 0.79 11.52 12.79
CA GLY A 152 -0.54 10.94 12.50
C GLY A 152 -1.09 10.06 13.63
N GLY A 153 -0.65 10.29 14.87
CA GLY A 153 -1.03 9.49 16.04
C GLY A 153 -0.36 8.12 16.15
N ALA A 154 0.67 7.85 15.33
CA ALA A 154 1.41 6.60 15.33
C ALA A 154 2.91 6.82 15.59
N GLU A 155 3.58 5.78 16.07
CA GLU A 155 5.04 5.71 16.02
C GLU A 155 5.45 5.15 14.66
N ILE A 156 6.41 5.81 14.01
CA ILE A 156 6.82 5.50 12.64
C ILE A 156 8.34 5.36 12.63
N LEU A 157 8.82 4.17 12.27
CA LEU A 157 10.22 3.96 11.96
C LEU A 157 10.44 4.36 10.51
N TYR A 158 11.49 5.12 10.24
CA TYR A 158 11.76 5.56 8.89
C TYR A 158 13.22 5.36 8.51
N VAL A 159 13.42 5.14 7.21
CA VAL A 159 14.73 5.17 6.55
C VAL A 159 14.60 6.14 5.39
N ALA A 160 15.41 7.18 5.39
CA ALA A 160 15.57 8.11 4.28
C ALA A 160 16.82 7.74 3.48
N GLU A 161 16.67 7.63 2.17
CA GLU A 161 17.70 7.15 1.26
C GLU A 161 17.69 7.94 -0.05
N ARG A 162 18.86 8.01 -0.68
CA ARG A 162 19.01 8.40 -2.07
C ARG A 162 18.96 7.15 -2.93
N GLY A 163 18.21 7.19 -4.01
CA GLY A 163 18.09 6.04 -4.88
C GLY A 163 17.19 6.30 -6.07
N SER A 164 16.69 5.22 -6.65
CA SER A 164 15.70 5.30 -7.72
C SER A 164 14.50 4.42 -7.44
N ILE A 165 13.32 4.97 -7.65
CA ILE A 165 12.06 4.23 -7.62
C ILE A 165 11.74 3.86 -9.07
N SER A 166 11.54 2.56 -9.31
CA SER A 166 11.01 2.06 -10.57
C SER A 166 9.60 1.54 -10.35
N THR A 167 8.59 2.19 -10.92
CA THR A 167 7.19 1.73 -10.89
C THR A 167 6.61 1.78 -12.29
N GLN A 168 6.08 0.65 -12.76
CA GLN A 168 5.41 0.53 -14.07
C GLN A 168 6.21 1.08 -15.27
N GLY A 169 7.55 0.94 -15.23
CA GLY A 169 8.43 1.39 -16.32
C GLY A 169 8.89 2.85 -16.22
N HIS A 170 8.40 3.61 -15.23
CA HIS A 170 8.93 4.92 -14.89
C HIS A 170 9.99 4.79 -13.81
N ARG A 171 11.17 5.37 -14.07
CA ARG A 171 12.26 5.45 -13.11
C ARG A 171 12.42 6.91 -12.68
N ALA A 172 12.22 7.19 -11.41
CA ALA A 172 12.50 8.48 -10.81
C ALA A 172 13.70 8.35 -9.86
N SER A 173 14.72 9.16 -10.08
CA SER A 173 15.85 9.29 -9.14
C SER A 173 15.54 10.40 -8.15
N GLY A 174 15.84 10.19 -6.87
CA GLY A 174 15.47 11.15 -5.84
C GLY A 174 15.80 10.70 -4.43
N VAL A 175 15.25 11.46 -3.49
CA VAL A 175 15.28 11.16 -2.06
C VAL A 175 13.94 10.52 -1.68
N THR A 176 14.01 9.38 -1.00
CA THR A 176 12.84 8.60 -0.58
C THR A 176 12.91 8.35 0.91
N ALA A 177 11.80 8.52 1.62
CA ALA A 177 11.63 8.02 2.98
C ALA A 177 10.66 6.85 2.96
N VAL A 178 11.16 5.67 3.31
CA VAL A 178 10.31 4.52 3.62
C VAL A 178 9.95 4.60 5.09
N CYS A 179 8.70 4.37 5.42
CA CYS A 179 8.12 4.56 6.75
C CYS A 179 7.32 3.31 7.12
N LEU A 180 7.72 2.63 8.20
CA LEU A 180 6.97 1.53 8.81
C LEU A 180 6.11 2.10 9.94
N VAL A 181 4.80 2.13 9.72
CA VAL A 181 3.85 2.67 10.69
C VAL A 181 3.43 1.60 11.70
N GLN A 182 3.65 1.86 12.98
CA GLN A 182 3.28 0.96 14.06
C GLN A 182 1.90 1.32 14.62
N CYS A 183 0.94 0.41 14.43
CA CYS A 183 -0.39 0.51 15.03
C CYS A 183 -0.59 -0.63 16.04
N PRO A 184 -0.54 -0.38 17.36
CA PRO A 184 -0.63 -1.45 18.35
C PRO A 184 -2.02 -2.10 18.44
N GLN A 185 -3.03 -1.51 17.78
CA GLN A 185 -4.42 -1.95 17.85
C GLN A 185 -4.80 -3.06 16.87
N ASP A 186 -3.94 -3.37 15.89
CA ASP A 186 -4.17 -4.48 14.96
C ASP A 186 -2.88 -5.12 14.46
N HIS A 187 -3.04 -6.23 13.74
CA HIS A 187 -1.94 -7.03 13.18
C HIS A 187 -1.72 -6.71 11.70
N ARG A 188 -1.94 -5.46 11.27
CA ARG A 188 -1.74 -5.07 9.87
C ARG A 188 -0.39 -4.40 9.69
N ARG A 189 0.29 -4.72 8.59
CA ARG A 189 1.55 -4.09 8.20
C ARG A 189 1.25 -2.87 7.35
N ARG A 190 1.74 -1.71 7.79
CA ARG A 190 1.54 -0.43 7.10
C ARG A 190 2.87 0.17 6.70
N VAL A 191 3.05 0.37 5.40
CA VAL A 191 4.23 0.99 4.83
C VAL A 191 3.81 2.23 4.06
N ALA A 192 4.44 3.35 4.36
CA ALA A 192 4.35 4.57 3.60
C ALA A 192 5.70 4.84 2.93
N MET A 193 5.70 5.32 1.70
CA MET A 193 6.89 5.72 0.96
C MET A 193 6.66 7.11 0.41
N TRP A 194 7.31 8.10 0.99
CA TRP A 194 7.28 9.48 0.51
C TRP A 194 8.53 9.74 -0.31
N TYR A 195 8.38 10.22 -1.54
CA TYR A 195 9.49 10.47 -2.44
C TYR A 195 9.44 11.88 -3.01
N ALA A 196 10.63 12.41 -3.29
CA ALA A 196 10.84 13.65 -4.02
C ALA A 196 12.02 13.51 -4.99
N SER A 197 11.89 14.06 -6.18
CA SER A 197 12.97 14.10 -7.18
C SER A 197 14.14 14.97 -6.71
N GLU A 198 15.32 14.74 -7.27
CA GLU A 198 16.51 15.53 -6.89
C GLU A 198 16.40 17.02 -7.24
N SER A 199 15.54 17.41 -8.19
CA SER A 199 15.31 18.82 -8.51
C SER A 199 14.59 19.58 -7.39
N GLU A 200 13.90 18.87 -6.51
CA GLU A 200 13.13 19.43 -5.39
C GLU A 200 13.97 19.61 -4.12
N ALA A 201 15.19 19.07 -4.11
CA ALA A 201 16.15 19.25 -3.03
C ALA A 201 16.66 20.69 -2.98
N SER A 202 16.53 21.33 -1.82
CA SER A 202 17.01 22.71 -1.60
C SER A 202 17.86 22.80 -0.32
N GLY A 203 18.46 23.97 -0.09
CA GLY A 203 19.32 24.23 1.07
C GLY A 203 20.78 23.81 0.89
N LYS A 204 21.61 24.05 1.92
CA LYS A 204 23.08 23.83 1.87
C LYS A 204 23.48 22.37 1.66
N ASP A 205 22.67 21.44 2.18
CA ASP A 205 22.91 20.01 2.09
C ASP A 205 22.03 19.33 1.03
N GLY A 206 21.15 20.10 0.36
CA GLY A 206 20.21 19.57 -0.63
C GLY A 206 19.19 18.60 -0.05
N LEU A 207 18.79 18.77 1.22
CA LEU A 207 17.81 17.90 1.88
C LEU A 207 16.58 18.66 2.41
N GLU A 208 16.63 20.00 2.47
CA GLU A 208 15.57 20.82 3.05
C GLU A 208 14.27 20.66 2.26
N GLY A 209 13.17 20.36 2.97
CA GLY A 209 11.86 20.12 2.36
C GLY A 209 11.71 18.81 1.59
N THR A 210 12.70 17.90 1.69
CA THR A 210 12.67 16.56 1.10
C THR A 210 12.25 15.48 2.12
N PRO A 211 12.05 14.23 1.71
CA PRO A 211 11.78 13.14 2.64
C PRO A 211 12.90 12.84 3.65
N ALA A 212 14.13 13.31 3.42
CA ALA A 212 15.24 13.17 4.38
C ALA A 212 15.26 14.27 5.45
N ASP A 213 14.48 15.35 5.26
CA ASP A 213 14.25 16.37 6.28
C ASP A 213 13.16 15.88 7.24
N GLU A 214 13.57 15.57 8.48
CA GLU A 214 12.70 15.01 9.50
C GLU A 214 11.52 15.93 9.84
N GLU A 215 11.73 17.25 9.88
CA GLU A 215 10.67 18.20 10.18
C GLU A 215 9.64 18.24 9.05
N ALA A 216 10.11 18.23 7.80
CA ALA A 216 9.25 18.15 6.62
C ALA A 216 8.48 16.82 6.56
N LEU A 217 9.15 15.70 6.87
CA LEU A 217 8.55 14.36 6.93
C LEU A 217 7.44 14.29 7.99
N VAL A 218 7.70 14.79 9.20
CA VAL A 218 6.71 14.85 10.28
C VAL A 218 5.52 15.75 9.89
N ALA A 219 5.80 16.94 9.33
CA ALA A 219 4.75 17.87 8.90
C ALA A 219 3.87 17.28 7.79
N PHE A 220 4.46 16.53 6.86
CA PHE A 220 3.75 15.85 5.78
C PHE A 220 2.89 14.69 6.32
N LEU A 221 3.47 13.79 7.11
CA LEU A 221 2.79 12.60 7.62
C LEU A 221 1.70 12.91 8.65
N ASN A 222 1.80 14.02 9.38
CA ASN A 222 0.77 14.46 10.34
C ASN A 222 -0.58 14.81 9.70
N ARG A 223 -0.64 14.90 8.36
CA ARG A 223 -1.90 15.13 7.63
C ARG A 223 -2.75 13.85 7.51
N PHE A 224 -2.18 12.70 7.83
CA PHE A 224 -2.81 11.38 7.66
C PHE A 224 -3.06 10.72 9.01
N ARG A 225 -4.03 9.80 9.06
CA ARG A 225 -4.33 8.97 10.23
C ARG A 225 -4.25 7.51 9.83
N PHE A 226 -3.05 6.93 9.95
CA PHE A 226 -2.79 5.57 9.50
C PHE A 226 -3.39 4.48 10.40
N CYS A 227 -3.58 4.79 11.69
CA CYS A 227 -4.16 3.86 12.67
C CYS A 227 -5.63 4.19 12.97
N GLY A 228 -6.42 3.17 13.35
CA GLY A 228 -7.81 3.34 13.80
C GLY A 228 -8.85 3.49 12.68
N GLN A 229 -8.44 3.39 11.42
CA GLN A 229 -9.30 3.37 10.23
C GLN A 229 -9.96 1.98 10.09
N ARG A 230 -11.16 1.80 10.65
CA ARG A 230 -12.02 0.60 10.48
C ARG A 230 -13.22 0.90 9.61
#